data_AF-A0A978SKF9-F1
#
_entry.id   AF-A0A978SKF9-F1
#
_cell.length_a   1.000
_cell.length_b   1.000
_cell.length_c   1.000
_cell.angle_alpha   90.00
_cell.angle_beta   90.00
_cell.angle_gamma   90.00
#
_symmetry.space_group_name_H-M   'P 1'
#
loop_
_entity.id
_entity.type
_entity.pdbx_description
1 polymer ?
#
loop_
_entity_poly.entity_id
_entity_poly.type
_entity_poly.pdbx_seq_one_letter_code
_entity_poly.pdbx_strand_id
1 'polypeptide(L)'
;MNYLWSNKHQILQAFSSACLLYGISIFSFATTTSALEPPQANSQTYSHIHEQLKLSPNLRKETQPDFHTYRLGAGDTILATITPRSKDYSFNAVLDRQGNVSVPLVGLINLENMTIAEAQTRLQSALAEYLVNPQVGIVLGTARTTKVMMAGEIAKPGFYTLQDPRLPVALIEAGGITRFADLRQVTIRRHAATSETLEQQLDLFTMLKEGKSLADLRLMDGDIIQVPALKNGTVQNYDRELLAKSNLGQPKITIRVLDYSSGVSRVQIENGSDFLDALTAIKPNIERVDMGDLQLIRFNPETRRAELIPINAKKALKGDSSQNPTLEHNDVIVLERTWIAKFNYTLTQITQPFKDAFGFLMFFDSMGSGVSEVFKGDG
;
A
#
# COMPACT_ATOMS: atom_id res chain seq x y z
N MET A 1 27.39 52.15 -15.50
CA MET A 1 27.37 50.95 -16.36
C MET A 1 26.00 50.34 -16.22
N ASN A 2 25.01 50.87 -16.95
CA ASN A 2 24.62 50.46 -18.31
C ASN A 2 23.90 49.11 -18.34
N TYR A 3 22.69 49.16 -18.94
CA TYR A 3 21.83 48.08 -19.42
C TYR A 3 20.96 47.34 -18.40
N LEU A 4 19.66 47.70 -18.42
CA LEU A 4 18.48 46.81 -18.53
C LEU A 4 17.29 47.30 -17.70
N TRP A 5 16.69 48.44 -18.07
CA TRP A 5 15.28 48.75 -17.79
C TRP A 5 14.69 49.52 -18.98
N SER A 6 14.52 48.81 -20.09
CA SER A 6 13.77 49.26 -21.27
C SER A 6 12.71 48.21 -21.57
N ASN A 7 11.53 48.32 -20.93
CA ASN A 7 10.26 47.82 -21.47
C ASN A 7 9.09 48.03 -20.51
N LYS A 8 8.69 49.29 -20.28
CA LYS A 8 7.39 49.58 -19.63
C LYS A 8 6.65 50.82 -20.14
N HIS A 9 7.09 51.44 -21.24
CA HIS A 9 6.45 52.63 -21.84
C HIS A 9 5.91 52.43 -23.26
N GLN A 10 5.77 51.19 -23.70
CA GLN A 10 4.91 50.87 -24.85
C GLN A 10 3.68 50.17 -24.30
N ILE A 11 2.51 50.55 -24.81
CA ILE A 11 1.16 50.16 -24.34
C ILE A 11 0.59 51.11 -23.27
N LEU A 12 0.48 52.40 -23.60
CA LEU A 12 -0.68 53.24 -23.25
C LEU A 12 -0.53 54.58 -23.97
N GLN A 13 -1.61 55.01 -24.65
CA GLN A 13 -1.80 56.34 -25.25
C GLN A 13 -1.39 56.49 -26.74
N ALA A 14 -1.77 55.51 -27.56
CA ALA A 14 -2.13 55.76 -28.95
C ALA A 14 -3.65 55.98 -29.03
N PHE A 15 -4.12 57.17 -28.64
CA PHE A 15 -5.42 57.78 -28.93
C PHE A 15 -5.36 59.21 -28.37
N SER A 16 -5.75 60.29 -29.00
CA SER A 16 -6.07 60.63 -30.37
C SER A 16 -6.17 62.16 -30.33
N SER A 17 -5.36 62.84 -31.14
CA SER A 17 -5.47 64.28 -31.37
C SER A 17 -6.79 64.59 -32.07
N ALA A 18 -7.64 65.43 -31.47
CA ALA A 18 -8.70 66.13 -32.19
C ALA A 18 -9.17 67.36 -31.40
N CYS A 19 -9.43 68.45 -32.14
CA CYS A 19 -10.07 69.71 -31.73
C CYS A 19 -9.19 70.81 -31.12
N LEU A 20 -8.34 71.37 -31.98
CA LEU A 20 -8.20 72.83 -32.11
C LEU A 20 -9.43 73.36 -32.87
N LEU A 21 -10.28 74.16 -32.21
CA LEU A 21 -11.13 75.21 -32.78
C LEU A 21 -12.14 75.61 -31.70
N TYR A 22 -11.79 76.61 -30.88
CA TYR A 22 -12.68 77.67 -30.37
C TYR A 22 -11.82 78.54 -29.45
N GLY A 23 -11.46 79.73 -29.95
CA GLY A 23 -10.74 80.73 -29.18
C GLY A 23 -11.58 81.18 -27.99
N ILE A 24 -11.19 80.76 -26.79
CA ILE A 24 -11.72 81.26 -25.52
C ILE A 24 -10.54 81.55 -24.61
N SER A 25 -10.60 82.76 -24.05
CA SER A 25 -9.65 83.44 -23.21
C SER A 25 -9.16 82.60 -22.03
N ILE A 26 -7.85 82.70 -21.76
CA ILE A 26 -7.17 82.09 -20.62
C ILE A 26 -7.70 82.74 -19.33
N PHE A 27 -8.53 82.02 -18.58
CA PHE A 27 -8.80 82.33 -17.18
C PHE A 27 -7.86 81.48 -16.30
N SER A 28 -6.94 82.18 -15.64
CA SER A 28 -6.01 81.59 -14.68
C SER A 28 -6.79 81.13 -13.44
N PHE A 29 -6.94 79.81 -13.27
CA PHE A 29 -7.34 79.23 -12.00
C PHE A 29 -6.10 78.70 -11.30
N ALA A 30 -5.65 79.42 -10.27
CA ALA A 30 -4.70 78.90 -9.31
C ALA A 30 -5.40 77.80 -8.49
N THR A 31 -5.15 76.54 -8.80
CA THR A 31 -5.40 75.45 -7.85
C THR A 31 -4.21 75.38 -6.90
N THR A 32 -4.39 75.88 -5.68
CA THR A 32 -3.50 75.61 -4.56
C THR A 32 -3.57 74.11 -4.24
N THR A 33 -2.66 73.34 -4.80
CA THR A 33 -2.34 72.00 -4.30
C THR A 33 -1.45 72.19 -3.07
N SER A 34 -2.01 72.07 -1.87
CA SER A 34 -1.18 71.88 -0.68
C SER A 34 -0.54 70.49 -0.79
N ALA A 35 0.76 70.44 -0.99
CA ALA A 35 1.53 69.23 -0.80
C ALA A 35 1.46 68.87 0.70
N LEU A 36 0.70 67.83 1.04
CA LEU A 36 0.81 67.19 2.35
C LEU A 36 2.16 66.46 2.37
N GLU A 37 3.12 66.99 3.12
CA GLU A 37 4.34 66.24 3.47
C GLU A 37 3.94 64.97 4.25
N PRO A 38 4.51 63.80 3.94
CA PRO A 38 4.30 62.61 4.75
C PRO A 38 4.95 62.80 6.14
N PRO A 39 4.33 62.32 7.22
CA PRO A 39 4.87 62.48 8.57
C PRO A 39 6.20 61.74 8.69
N GLN A 40 7.22 62.43 9.22
CA GLN A 40 8.50 61.80 9.53
C GLN A 40 8.33 60.78 10.66
N ALA A 41 8.29 59.50 10.29
CA ALA A 41 8.24 58.39 11.22
C ALA A 41 9.60 58.26 11.93
N ASN A 42 9.60 58.45 13.25
CA ASN A 42 10.75 58.28 14.12
C ASN A 42 11.23 56.81 14.13
N SER A 43 12.54 56.62 13.97
CA SER A 43 13.21 55.31 13.91
C SER A 43 13.09 54.47 15.20
N GLN A 44 12.69 55.07 16.32
CA GLN A 44 12.43 54.35 17.58
C GLN A 44 11.08 53.63 17.61
N THR A 45 10.11 54.06 16.80
CA THR A 45 8.83 53.35 16.67
C THR A 45 9.03 52.02 15.93
N TYR A 46 9.97 51.94 14.98
CA TYR A 46 10.29 50.69 14.28
C TYR A 46 11.03 49.67 15.16
N SER A 47 11.87 50.09 16.12
CA SER A 47 12.55 49.13 17.01
C SER A 47 11.59 48.42 17.95
N HIS A 48 10.56 49.11 18.47
CA HIS A 48 9.59 48.48 19.38
C HIS A 48 8.60 47.55 18.66
N ILE A 49 8.22 47.85 17.41
CA ILE A 49 7.37 46.95 16.61
C ILE A 49 8.15 45.69 16.20
N HIS A 50 9.45 45.81 15.89
CA HIS A 50 10.31 44.67 15.57
C HIS A 50 10.69 43.79 16.79
N GLU A 51 10.56 44.30 18.02
CA GLU A 51 10.84 43.54 19.24
C GLU A 51 9.59 42.79 19.74
N GLN A 52 8.39 43.37 19.62
CA GLN A 52 7.14 42.68 19.93
C GLN A 52 6.73 41.63 18.88
N LEU A 53 7.24 41.70 17.65
CA LEU A 53 7.05 40.66 16.62
C LEU A 53 8.02 39.46 16.76
N LYS A 54 9.01 39.51 17.66
CA LYS A 54 9.97 38.40 17.89
C LYS A 54 9.52 37.40 18.95
N LEU A 55 8.38 37.62 19.61
CA LEU A 55 7.88 36.77 20.69
C LEU A 55 6.42 36.36 20.44
N SER A 56 6.19 35.60 19.37
CA SER A 56 5.02 34.72 19.23
C SER A 56 5.29 33.63 18.19
N PRO A 57 6.18 32.65 18.46
CA PRO A 57 6.45 31.57 17.51
C PRO A 57 5.30 30.54 17.39
N ASN A 58 4.16 30.72 18.09
CA ASN A 58 3.16 29.66 18.26
C ASN A 58 1.80 29.87 17.58
N LEU A 59 1.50 30.98 16.90
CA LEU A 59 0.16 31.17 16.29
C LEU A 59 -0.03 30.57 14.88
N ARG A 60 0.93 29.82 14.34
CA ARG A 60 0.83 29.20 13.00
C ARG A 60 1.02 27.69 12.96
N LYS A 61 1.08 27.01 14.11
CA LYS A 61 1.35 25.56 14.17
C LYS A 61 0.12 24.67 14.30
N GLU A 62 -1.08 25.22 14.50
CA GLU A 62 -2.25 24.42 14.90
C GLU A 62 -3.17 23.94 13.76
N THR A 63 -2.93 24.33 12.50
CA THR A 63 -3.78 23.94 11.36
C THR A 63 -3.10 23.08 10.30
N GLN A 64 -1.84 22.68 10.51
CA GLN A 64 -1.24 21.67 9.63
C GLN A 64 -1.81 20.30 10.00
N PRO A 65 -2.28 19.50 9.02
CA PRO A 65 -2.66 18.11 9.25
C PRO A 65 -1.44 17.36 9.80
N ASP A 66 -1.42 17.14 11.11
CA ASP A 66 -0.50 16.20 11.72
C ASP A 66 -1.01 14.78 11.43
N PHE A 67 -0.07 13.87 11.25
CA PHE A 67 -0.32 12.48 10.95
C PHE A 67 -0.64 11.65 12.19
N HIS A 68 -0.56 12.21 13.40
CA HIS A 68 -0.74 11.45 14.65
C HIS A 68 -2.06 11.72 15.37
N THR A 69 -2.73 12.83 15.08
CA THR A 69 -3.90 13.27 15.85
C THR A 69 -5.21 12.94 15.14
N TYR A 70 -6.11 12.20 15.82
CA TYR A 70 -7.45 11.96 15.31
C TYR A 70 -8.27 13.25 15.28
N ARG A 71 -8.91 13.51 14.14
CA ARG A 71 -9.79 14.64 13.94
C ARG A 71 -11.15 14.14 13.48
N LEU A 72 -12.19 14.69 14.11
CA LEU A 72 -13.57 14.35 13.83
C LEU A 72 -13.92 14.70 12.38
N GLY A 73 -14.77 13.88 11.76
CA GLY A 73 -15.36 14.23 10.48
C GLY A 73 -16.64 13.48 10.17
N ALA A 74 -17.19 13.78 9.00
CA ALA A 74 -18.47 13.22 8.54
C ALA A 74 -18.54 11.69 8.69
N GLY A 75 -19.60 11.20 9.32
CA GLY A 75 -19.83 9.78 9.61
C GLY A 75 -19.38 9.31 11.00
N ASP A 76 -18.59 10.12 11.72
CA ASP A 76 -18.24 9.83 13.11
C ASP A 76 -19.45 9.91 14.03
N THR A 77 -19.54 9.00 14.99
CA THR A 77 -20.56 9.04 16.03
C THR A 77 -19.94 9.52 17.33
N ILE A 78 -20.54 10.52 17.97
CA ILE A 78 -20.11 11.02 19.27
C ILE A 78 -21.17 10.78 20.34
N LEU A 79 -20.72 10.39 21.52
CA LEU A 79 -21.55 10.31 22.72
C LEU A 79 -21.16 11.47 23.62
N ALA A 80 -22.06 12.44 23.75
CA ALA A 80 -21.86 13.61 24.59
C ALA A 80 -22.66 13.45 25.89
N THR A 81 -21.95 13.47 27.02
CA THR A 81 -22.56 13.46 28.36
C THR A 81 -22.45 14.86 28.98
N ILE A 82 -23.59 15.44 29.36
CA ILE A 82 -23.65 16.79 29.91
C ILE A 82 -23.99 16.73 31.40
N THR A 83 -23.10 17.18 32.28
CA THR A 83 -23.28 17.16 33.75
C THR A 83 -23.57 18.58 34.26
N PRO A 84 -24.46 18.75 35.27
CA PRO A 84 -25.15 17.73 36.08
C PRO A 84 -26.45 17.17 35.48
N ARG A 85 -27.00 17.78 34.43
CA ARG A 85 -28.32 17.41 33.86
C ARG A 85 -28.19 16.39 32.72
N SER A 86 -27.55 15.25 33.00
CA SER A 86 -27.19 14.27 31.98
C SER A 86 -28.39 13.57 31.36
N LYS A 87 -29.47 13.36 32.12
CA LYS A 87 -30.69 12.72 31.60
C LYS A 87 -31.43 13.56 30.56
N ASP A 88 -31.35 14.88 30.67
CA ASP A 88 -32.14 15.80 29.86
C ASP A 88 -31.39 16.21 28.57
N TYR A 89 -30.05 16.30 28.65
CA TYR A 89 -29.25 16.93 27.60
C TYR A 89 -28.13 16.07 27.03
N SER A 90 -27.84 14.88 27.58
CA SER A 90 -26.89 13.96 26.94
C SER A 90 -27.46 13.42 25.64
N PHE A 91 -26.63 13.31 24.62
CA PHE A 91 -27.07 12.88 23.30
C PHE A 91 -26.02 12.01 22.62
N ASN A 92 -26.50 11.19 21.70
CA ASN A 92 -25.69 10.47 20.74
C ASN A 92 -26.02 11.02 19.37
N ALA A 93 -25.00 11.43 18.61
CA ALA A 93 -25.22 12.00 17.30
C ALA A 93 -24.09 11.65 16.33
N VAL A 94 -24.47 11.56 15.05
CA VAL A 94 -23.56 11.30 13.94
C VAL A 94 -23.24 12.63 13.26
N LEU A 95 -21.98 12.87 12.96
CA LEU A 95 -21.55 14.02 12.17
C LEU A 95 -22.07 13.89 10.75
N ASP A 96 -22.82 14.89 10.28
CA ASP A 96 -23.35 14.92 8.92
C ASP A 96 -22.24 15.14 7.87
N ARG A 97 -22.62 15.23 6.58
CA ARG A 97 -21.66 15.42 5.47
C ARG A 97 -20.93 16.76 5.52
N GLN A 98 -21.44 17.71 6.28
CA GLN A 98 -20.88 19.02 6.51
C GLN A 98 -20.17 19.07 7.88
N GLY A 99 -20.03 17.93 8.57
CA GLY A 99 -19.40 17.81 9.88
C GLY A 99 -20.18 18.45 11.03
N ASN A 100 -21.48 18.67 10.87
CA ASN A 100 -22.33 19.22 11.92
C ASN A 100 -22.96 18.13 12.77
N VAL A 101 -23.29 18.51 14.01
CA VAL A 101 -24.00 17.69 14.98
C VAL A 101 -25.17 18.47 15.55
N SER A 102 -26.32 17.81 15.71
CA SER A 102 -27.49 18.42 16.34
C SER A 102 -27.37 18.35 17.86
N VAL A 103 -27.18 19.51 18.48
CA VAL A 103 -26.98 19.67 19.93
C VAL A 103 -28.27 20.19 20.57
N PRO A 104 -28.80 19.56 21.62
CA PRO A 104 -29.98 20.06 22.35
C PRO A 104 -29.78 21.52 22.80
N LEU A 105 -30.85 22.33 22.74
CA LEU A 105 -30.90 23.76 23.05
C LEU A 105 -30.14 24.69 22.08
N VAL A 106 -29.03 24.25 21.49
CA VAL A 106 -28.20 25.08 20.61
C VAL A 106 -28.56 24.92 19.13
N GLY A 107 -28.87 23.70 18.70
CA GLY A 107 -29.06 23.36 17.28
C GLY A 107 -27.77 22.80 16.64
N LEU A 108 -27.54 23.12 15.36
CA LEU A 108 -26.42 22.56 14.60
C LEU A 108 -25.08 23.21 14.99
N ILE A 109 -24.10 22.39 15.37
CA ILE A 109 -22.73 22.83 15.64
C ILE A 109 -21.76 22.05 14.75
N ASN A 110 -20.89 22.78 14.04
CA ASN A 110 -19.80 22.17 13.27
C ASN A 110 -18.67 21.71 14.20
N LEU A 111 -18.30 20.44 14.08
CA LEU A 111 -17.18 19.81 14.79
C LEU A 111 -16.15 19.23 13.81
N GLU A 112 -16.21 19.61 12.54
CA GLU A 112 -15.34 19.05 11.52
C GLU A 112 -13.89 19.42 11.77
N ASN A 113 -12.99 18.46 11.57
CA ASN A 113 -11.56 18.60 11.71
C ASN A 113 -11.09 18.97 13.14
N MET A 114 -11.99 18.94 14.13
CA MET A 114 -11.66 19.18 15.52
C MET A 114 -11.18 17.90 16.21
N THR A 115 -10.26 18.05 17.16
CA THR A 115 -9.98 16.98 18.12
C THR A 115 -11.14 16.82 19.10
N ILE A 116 -11.18 15.70 19.83
CA ILE A 116 -12.20 15.48 20.87
C ILE A 116 -12.16 16.58 21.93
N ALA A 117 -10.97 17.06 22.31
CA ALA A 117 -10.80 18.13 23.29
C ALA A 117 -11.29 19.50 22.79
N GLU A 118 -11.00 19.81 21.52
CA GLU A 118 -11.50 21.02 20.85
C GLU A 118 -13.03 20.98 20.74
N ALA A 119 -13.59 19.85 20.33
CA ALA A 119 -15.03 19.66 20.24
C ALA A 119 -15.71 19.79 21.62
N GLN A 120 -15.10 19.24 22.68
CA GLN A 120 -15.61 19.37 24.04
C GLN A 120 -15.68 20.83 24.48
N THR A 121 -14.61 21.58 24.24
CA THR A 121 -14.55 23.01 24.56
C THR A 121 -15.58 23.81 23.76
N ARG A 122 -15.76 23.48 22.47
CA ARG A 122 -16.72 24.12 21.58
C ARG A 122 -18.16 23.89 22.04
N LEU A 123 -18.52 22.64 22.37
CA LEU A 123 -19.84 22.30 22.88
C LEU A 123 -20.10 22.93 24.25
N GLN A 124 -19.12 22.90 25.15
CA GLN A 124 -19.25 23.50 26.48
C GLN A 124 -19.52 25.01 26.39
N SER A 125 -18.79 25.73 25.55
CA SER A 125 -18.99 27.16 25.33
C SER A 125 -20.38 27.46 24.77
N ALA A 126 -20.85 26.66 23.80
CA ALA A 126 -22.16 26.87 23.20
C ALA A 126 -23.32 26.57 24.16
N LEU A 127 -23.18 25.58 25.04
CA LEU A 127 -24.19 25.23 26.04
C LEU A 127 -24.19 26.19 27.24
N ALA A 128 -23.10 26.91 27.49
CA ALA A 128 -22.99 27.84 28.62
C ALA A 128 -23.95 29.05 28.51
N GLU A 129 -24.47 29.34 27.31
CA GLU A 129 -25.51 30.35 27.11
C GLU A 129 -26.89 29.92 27.65
N TYR A 130 -27.11 28.60 27.77
CA TYR A 130 -28.41 28.03 28.13
C TYR A 130 -28.38 27.28 29.48
N LEU A 131 -27.20 26.83 29.92
CA LEU A 131 -27.01 26.04 31.13
C LEU A 131 -25.99 26.72 32.06
N VAL A 132 -26.23 26.62 33.38
CA VAL A 132 -25.28 27.13 34.38
C VAL A 132 -24.16 26.10 34.58
N ASN A 133 -22.92 26.50 34.29
CA ASN A 133 -21.70 25.70 34.45
C ASN A 133 -21.79 24.27 33.85
N PRO A 134 -22.13 24.12 32.55
CA PRO A 134 -22.20 22.80 31.93
C PRO A 134 -20.80 22.18 31.86
N GLN A 135 -20.71 20.90 32.20
CA GLN A 135 -19.52 20.09 31.94
C GLN A 135 -19.87 19.09 30.84
N VAL A 136 -19.13 19.13 29.74
CA VAL A 136 -19.35 18.24 28.60
C VAL A 136 -18.25 17.20 28.61
N GLY A 137 -18.61 15.91 28.60
CA GLY A 137 -17.69 14.82 28.28
C GLY A 137 -18.04 14.25 26.92
N ILE A 138 -17.07 14.14 26.02
CA ILE A 138 -17.25 13.54 24.69
C ILE A 138 -16.47 12.25 24.61
N VAL A 139 -17.13 11.19 24.12
CA VAL A 139 -16.50 9.93 23.74
C VAL A 139 -16.79 9.67 22.28
N LEU A 140 -15.77 9.25 21.53
CA LEU A 140 -15.95 8.74 20.16
C LEU A 140 -16.64 7.37 20.26
N GLY A 141 -17.82 7.26 19.67
CA GLY A 141 -18.51 5.99 19.50
C GLY A 141 -17.91 5.22 18.34
N THR A 142 -18.62 5.17 17.22
CA THR A 142 -18.11 4.58 15.97
C THR A 142 -17.31 5.61 15.19
N ALA A 143 -16.03 5.32 14.95
CA ALA A 143 -15.20 6.07 14.01
C ALA A 143 -15.61 5.75 12.57
N ARG A 144 -15.56 6.74 11.68
CA ARG A 144 -15.80 6.53 10.25
C ARG A 144 -14.71 5.66 9.63
N THR A 145 -15.10 4.88 8.63
CA THR A 145 -14.13 4.18 7.78
C THR A 145 -13.31 5.17 6.97
N THR A 146 -12.03 4.88 6.78
CA THR A 146 -11.12 5.71 5.99
C THR A 146 -10.83 5.08 4.64
N LYS A 147 -10.99 5.82 3.54
CA LYS A 147 -10.69 5.35 2.18
C LYS A 147 -9.31 5.81 1.73
N VAL A 148 -8.44 4.85 1.38
CA VAL A 148 -7.07 5.12 0.93
C VAL A 148 -6.74 4.39 -0.36
N MET A 149 -5.75 4.87 -1.11
CA MET A 149 -5.17 4.18 -2.25
C MET A 149 -3.79 3.65 -1.89
N MET A 150 -3.57 2.35 -2.09
CA MET A 150 -2.28 1.69 -1.88
C MET A 150 -1.68 1.26 -3.22
N ALA A 151 -0.43 1.63 -3.47
CA ALA A 151 0.26 1.39 -4.73
C ALA A 151 1.72 0.94 -4.54
N GLY A 152 2.26 0.25 -5.55
CA GLY A 152 3.65 -0.21 -5.59
C GLY A 152 3.83 -1.65 -5.14
N GLU A 153 4.91 -1.95 -4.43
CA GLU A 153 5.34 -3.29 -4.00
C GLU A 153 4.55 -3.81 -2.80
N ILE A 154 3.25 -3.99 -3.03
CA ILE A 154 2.27 -4.52 -2.09
C ILE A 154 1.64 -5.76 -2.73
N ALA A 155 1.22 -6.74 -1.93
CA ALA A 155 0.64 -7.97 -2.44
C ALA A 155 -0.61 -7.73 -3.31
N LYS A 156 -1.47 -6.79 -2.90
CA LYS A 156 -2.68 -6.40 -3.63
C LYS A 156 -2.81 -4.88 -3.69
N PRO A 157 -2.21 -4.20 -4.68
CA PRO A 157 -2.41 -2.77 -4.88
C PRO A 157 -3.88 -2.45 -5.20
N GLY A 158 -4.38 -1.30 -4.74
CA GLY A 158 -5.77 -0.89 -4.98
C GLY A 158 -6.33 0.08 -3.93
N PHE A 159 -7.66 0.25 -3.96
CA PHE A 159 -8.39 1.06 -2.99
C PHE A 159 -8.85 0.24 -1.80
N TYR A 160 -8.70 0.78 -0.60
CA TYR A 160 -9.05 0.12 0.65
C TYR A 160 -9.94 1.01 1.50
N THR A 161 -10.87 0.40 2.21
CA THR A 161 -11.75 1.05 3.19
C THR A 161 -11.41 0.49 4.56
N LEU A 162 -10.64 1.25 5.33
CA LEU A 162 -10.04 0.84 6.60
C LEU A 162 -10.97 1.20 7.76
N GLN A 163 -11.21 0.25 8.65
CA GLN A 163 -11.84 0.55 9.95
C GLN A 163 -10.82 1.18 10.92
N ASP A 164 -9.58 0.69 10.86
CA ASP A 164 -8.45 1.19 11.62
C ASP A 164 -7.46 1.86 10.66
N PRO A 165 -7.43 3.20 10.58
CA PRO A 165 -6.66 3.92 9.58
C PRO A 165 -5.18 4.05 9.96
N ARG A 166 -4.57 3.03 10.57
CA ARG A 166 -3.13 3.01 10.86
C ARG A 166 -2.37 2.40 9.69
N LEU A 167 -1.25 3.00 9.30
CA LEU A 167 -0.44 2.52 8.17
C LEU A 167 -0.06 1.03 8.25
N PRO A 168 0.46 0.49 9.38
CA PRO A 168 0.79 -0.93 9.47
C PRO A 168 -0.42 -1.84 9.23
N VAL A 169 -1.60 -1.45 9.74
CA VAL A 169 -2.85 -2.20 9.57
C VAL A 169 -3.27 -2.19 8.10
N ALA A 170 -3.19 -1.04 7.43
CA ALA A 170 -3.48 -0.92 6.01
C ALA A 170 -2.60 -1.85 5.16
N LEU A 171 -1.29 -1.90 5.44
CA LEU A 171 -0.37 -2.79 4.72
C LEU A 171 -0.70 -4.27 4.94
N ILE A 172 -1.08 -4.66 6.17
CA ILE A 172 -1.51 -6.02 6.49
C ILE A 172 -2.81 -6.38 5.77
N GLU A 173 -3.81 -5.49 5.78
CA GLU A 173 -5.08 -5.67 5.06
C GLU A 173 -4.85 -5.80 3.54
N ALA A 174 -3.83 -5.14 3.00
CA ALA A 174 -3.41 -5.28 1.61
C ALA A 174 -2.70 -6.61 1.29
N GLY A 175 -2.58 -7.51 2.27
CA GLY A 175 -1.90 -8.80 2.16
C GLY A 175 -0.40 -8.74 2.41
N GLY A 176 0.10 -7.64 2.98
CA GLY A 176 1.51 -7.40 3.22
C GLY A 176 2.26 -6.84 2.01
N ILE A 177 3.51 -6.45 2.24
CA ILE A 177 4.43 -5.99 1.20
C ILE A 177 5.08 -7.16 0.47
N THR A 178 5.52 -6.93 -0.76
CA THR A 178 6.34 -7.93 -1.48
C THR A 178 7.78 -7.91 -0.95
N ARG A 179 8.53 -8.98 -1.23
CA ARG A 179 9.97 -9.04 -0.93
C ARG A 179 10.83 -8.05 -1.72
N PHE A 180 10.25 -7.39 -2.72
CA PHE A 180 10.91 -6.40 -3.57
C PHE A 180 10.61 -4.98 -3.13
N ALA A 181 9.83 -4.78 -2.07
CA ALA A 181 9.55 -3.46 -1.50
C ALA A 181 10.81 -2.79 -0.93
N ASP A 182 10.92 -1.47 -1.08
CA ASP A 182 11.86 -0.65 -0.32
C ASP A 182 11.14 0.09 0.80
N LEU A 183 11.08 -0.56 1.96
CA LEU A 183 10.50 0.01 3.17
C LEU A 183 11.20 1.25 3.72
N ARG A 184 12.37 1.65 3.21
CA ARG A 184 13.08 2.86 3.67
C ARG A 184 12.52 4.14 3.07
N GLN A 185 11.70 4.03 2.03
CA GLN A 185 11.27 5.13 1.18
C GLN A 185 9.75 5.08 0.96
N VAL A 186 8.99 4.57 1.94
CA VAL A 186 7.53 4.54 1.84
C VAL A 186 7.02 5.97 1.89
N THR A 187 6.19 6.38 0.94
CA THR A 187 5.64 7.74 0.90
C THR A 187 4.13 7.73 1.10
N ILE A 188 3.64 8.75 1.79
CA ILE A 188 2.23 9.00 2.02
C ILE A 188 1.93 10.40 1.51
N ARG A 189 0.99 10.49 0.58
CA ARG A 189 0.58 11.74 -0.05
C ARG A 189 -0.85 12.06 0.37
N ARG A 190 -1.03 13.22 0.98
CA ARG A 190 -2.31 13.76 1.41
C ARG A 190 -2.61 15.02 0.62
N HIS A 191 -3.74 15.03 -0.08
CA HIS A 191 -4.23 16.22 -0.74
C HIS A 191 -4.87 17.14 0.29
N ALA A 192 -4.25 18.29 0.59
CA ALA A 192 -4.89 19.29 1.44
C ALA A 192 -5.94 20.09 0.65
N ALA A 193 -6.92 20.66 1.35
CA ALA A 193 -7.96 21.50 0.75
C ALA A 193 -7.37 22.78 0.10
N THR A 194 -6.26 23.27 0.65
CA THR A 194 -5.36 24.23 0.00
C THR A 194 -4.46 23.44 -0.94
N SER A 195 -4.35 23.77 -2.22
CA SER A 195 -3.74 22.98 -3.32
C SER A 195 -2.30 22.43 -3.15
N GLU A 196 -1.71 22.50 -1.97
CA GLU A 196 -0.49 21.83 -1.57
C GLU A 196 -0.76 20.36 -1.27
N THR A 197 0.02 19.47 -1.89
CA THR A 197 0.04 18.05 -1.51
C THR A 197 1.07 17.88 -0.41
N LEU A 198 0.62 17.43 0.76
CA LEU A 198 1.53 17.04 1.83
C LEU A 198 2.10 15.67 1.50
N GLU A 199 3.41 15.56 1.49
CA GLU A 199 4.10 14.28 1.29
C GLU A 199 4.97 14.00 2.51
N GLN A 200 4.77 12.82 3.10
CA GLN A 200 5.61 12.32 4.18
C GLN A 200 6.29 11.03 3.75
N GLN A 201 7.61 11.03 3.85
CA GLN A 201 8.43 9.84 3.64
C GLN A 201 8.72 9.15 4.98
N LEU A 202 8.66 7.82 4.98
CA LEU A 202 8.86 6.96 6.14
C LEU A 202 9.91 5.88 5.85
N ASP A 203 10.76 5.64 6.84
CA ASP A 203 11.66 4.49 6.88
C ASP A 203 11.11 3.44 7.85
N LEU A 204 10.25 2.56 7.34
CA LEU A 204 9.68 1.45 8.09
C LEU A 204 10.68 0.30 8.28
N PHE A 205 11.70 0.21 7.42
CA PHE A 205 12.72 -0.84 7.52
C PHE A 205 13.57 -0.67 8.77
N THR A 206 14.10 0.53 8.98
CA THR A 206 14.92 0.84 10.15
C THR A 206 14.11 0.70 11.43
N MET A 207 12.84 1.12 11.44
CA MET A 207 11.95 0.92 12.59
C MET A 207 11.76 -0.56 12.93
N LEU A 208 11.48 -1.39 11.92
CA LEU A 208 11.32 -2.83 12.08
C LEU A 208 12.62 -3.48 12.58
N LYS A 209 13.76 -3.11 11.99
CA LYS A 209 15.08 -3.66 12.35
C LYS A 209 15.51 -3.30 13.76
N GLU A 210 15.22 -2.08 14.21
CA GLU A 210 15.59 -1.57 15.54
C GLU A 210 14.55 -1.88 16.62
N GLY A 211 13.42 -2.49 16.26
CA GLY A 211 12.31 -2.75 17.19
C GLY A 211 11.64 -1.46 17.70
N LYS A 212 11.74 -0.36 16.96
CA LYS A 212 11.02 0.88 17.28
C LYS A 212 9.55 0.71 16.91
N SER A 213 8.68 1.45 17.61
CA SER A 213 7.28 1.52 17.19
C SER A 213 7.23 1.95 15.73
N LEU A 214 6.60 1.14 14.89
CA LEU A 214 6.21 1.57 13.55
C LEU A 214 5.41 2.85 13.72
N ALA A 215 5.69 3.85 12.89
CA ALA A 215 5.05 5.15 12.98
C ALA A 215 3.54 4.97 13.22
N ASP A 216 3.03 5.48 14.35
CA ASP A 216 1.58 5.51 14.65
C ASP A 216 0.94 6.59 13.80
N LEU A 217 1.12 6.42 12.50
CA LEU A 217 0.68 7.31 11.47
C LEU A 217 -0.74 6.93 11.11
N ARG A 218 -1.61 7.91 11.31
CA ARG A 218 -3.02 7.84 11.02
C ARG A 218 -3.28 8.41 9.62
N LEU A 219 -3.81 7.54 8.79
CA LEU A 219 -4.26 7.82 7.45
C LEU A 219 -5.57 8.61 7.51
N MET A 220 -5.80 9.41 6.47
CA MET A 220 -7.03 10.17 6.24
C MET A 220 -7.63 9.79 4.90
N ASP A 221 -8.90 10.17 4.70
CA ASP A 221 -9.61 9.95 3.46
C ASP A 221 -8.86 10.59 2.29
N GLY A 222 -8.65 9.79 1.24
CA GLY A 222 -7.94 10.21 0.04
C GLY A 222 -6.42 10.12 0.13
N ASP A 223 -5.84 9.64 1.24
CA ASP A 223 -4.40 9.40 1.34
C ASP A 223 -3.96 8.36 0.31
N ILE A 224 -2.82 8.62 -0.33
CA ILE A 224 -2.17 7.72 -1.29
C ILE A 224 -0.88 7.21 -0.64
N ILE A 225 -0.81 5.90 -0.42
CA ILE A 225 0.36 5.22 0.11
C ILE A 225 1.10 4.56 -1.05
N GLN A 226 2.37 4.90 -1.20
CA GLN A 226 3.23 4.34 -2.23
C GLN A 226 4.41 3.61 -1.59
N VAL A 227 4.51 2.32 -1.88
CA VAL A 227 5.63 1.47 -1.47
C VAL A 227 6.51 1.22 -2.69
N PRO A 228 7.67 1.89 -2.82
CA PRO A 228 8.50 1.76 -4.01
C PRO A 228 9.17 0.38 -4.08
N ALA A 229 9.61 0.01 -5.28
CA ALA A 229 10.47 -1.14 -5.48
C ALA A 229 11.92 -0.83 -5.09
N LEU A 230 12.59 -1.83 -4.53
CA LEU A 230 13.99 -1.81 -4.19
C LEU A 230 14.84 -1.65 -5.45
N LYS A 231 15.63 -0.57 -5.51
CA LYS A 231 16.49 -0.26 -6.67
C LYS A 231 17.73 -1.16 -6.72
N ASN A 232 18.18 -1.45 -7.93
CA ASN A 232 19.40 -2.22 -8.19
C ASN A 232 20.60 -1.54 -7.51
N GLY A 233 21.39 -2.31 -6.76
CA GLY A 233 22.58 -1.83 -6.04
C GLY A 233 22.33 -1.31 -4.61
N THR A 234 21.08 -1.07 -4.21
CA THR A 234 20.73 -0.60 -2.84
C THR A 234 20.39 -1.75 -1.87
N VAL A 235 20.69 -3.00 -2.29
CA VAL A 235 20.49 -4.23 -1.50
C VAL A 235 21.50 -4.37 -0.37
N GLN A 236 22.64 -3.67 -0.47
CA GLN A 236 23.63 -3.67 0.61
C GLN A 236 22.97 -3.15 1.90
N ASN A 237 23.00 -3.98 2.95
CA ASN A 237 22.36 -3.76 4.24
C ASN A 237 20.82 -3.80 4.28
N TYR A 238 20.17 -4.33 3.24
CA TYR A 238 18.73 -4.57 3.21
C TYR A 238 18.40 -6.05 3.45
N ASP A 239 17.94 -6.36 4.65
CA ASP A 239 17.62 -7.73 5.06
C ASP A 239 16.23 -8.13 4.57
N ARG A 240 16.18 -8.82 3.43
CA ARG A 240 14.94 -9.33 2.83
C ARG A 240 14.31 -10.46 3.63
N GLU A 241 15.11 -11.20 4.40
CA GLU A 241 14.64 -12.33 5.20
C GLU A 241 13.87 -11.83 6.42
N LEU A 242 14.38 -10.78 7.08
CA LEU A 242 13.67 -10.08 8.15
C LEU A 242 12.26 -9.65 7.70
N LEU A 243 12.13 -9.11 6.49
CA LEU A 243 10.84 -8.68 5.95
C LEU A 243 9.90 -9.85 5.71
N ALA A 244 10.40 -10.92 5.11
CA ALA A 244 9.62 -12.12 4.82
C ALA A 244 9.05 -12.77 6.09
N LYS A 245 9.80 -12.68 7.20
CA LYS A 245 9.40 -13.21 8.52
C LYS A 245 8.64 -12.19 9.39
N SER A 246 8.47 -10.95 8.92
CA SER A 246 7.77 -9.90 9.67
C SER A 246 6.27 -9.89 9.40
N ASN A 247 5.51 -9.29 10.31
CA ASN A 247 4.06 -9.06 10.11
C ASN A 247 3.75 -8.05 9.00
N LEU A 248 4.75 -7.33 8.47
CA LEU A 248 4.55 -6.43 7.32
C LEU A 248 4.67 -7.17 5.99
N GLY A 249 5.39 -8.29 5.95
CA GLY A 249 5.55 -9.13 4.78
C GLY A 249 4.27 -9.91 4.45
N GLN A 250 4.23 -10.49 3.25
CA GLN A 250 3.21 -11.48 2.93
C GLN A 250 3.28 -12.65 3.93
N PRO A 251 2.18 -13.04 4.59
CA PRO A 251 2.20 -14.15 5.54
C PRO A 251 2.38 -15.50 4.83
N LYS A 252 1.88 -15.60 3.60
CA LYS A 252 1.93 -16.82 2.79
C LYS A 252 2.45 -16.51 1.40
N ILE A 253 3.23 -17.44 0.86
CA ILE A 253 3.68 -17.41 -0.53
C ILE A 253 3.02 -18.53 -1.31
N THR A 254 3.00 -18.38 -2.64
CA THR A 254 2.50 -19.42 -3.54
C THR A 254 3.67 -19.89 -4.37
N ILE A 255 3.94 -21.19 -4.31
CA ILE A 255 4.87 -21.87 -5.19
C ILE A 255 4.09 -22.68 -6.22
N ARG A 256 4.77 -23.05 -7.30
CA ARG A 256 4.25 -23.98 -8.30
C ARG A 256 5.02 -25.28 -8.20
N VAL A 257 4.34 -26.38 -8.43
CA VAL A 257 4.95 -27.69 -8.51
C VAL A 257 4.65 -28.25 -9.88
N LEU A 258 5.70 -28.55 -10.63
CA LEU A 258 5.64 -29.28 -11.88
C LEU A 258 5.99 -30.74 -11.57
N ASP A 259 4.98 -31.60 -11.55
CA ASP A 259 5.14 -33.04 -11.45
C ASP A 259 4.77 -33.63 -12.80
N TYR A 260 5.71 -34.24 -13.50
CA TYR A 260 5.46 -34.83 -14.81
C TYR A 260 4.38 -35.92 -14.80
N SER A 261 4.05 -36.50 -13.65
CA SER A 261 3.00 -37.51 -13.52
C SER A 261 1.60 -36.95 -13.28
N SER A 262 1.50 -35.76 -12.67
CA SER A 262 0.23 -35.16 -12.23
C SER A 262 -0.05 -33.76 -12.79
N GLY A 263 0.90 -33.16 -13.50
CA GLY A 263 0.81 -31.84 -14.12
C GLY A 263 1.35 -30.71 -13.23
N VAL A 264 0.82 -29.50 -13.44
CA VAL A 264 1.23 -28.31 -12.68
C VAL A 264 0.19 -28.01 -11.60
N SER A 265 0.65 -27.85 -10.37
CA SER A 265 -0.19 -27.43 -9.23
C SER A 265 0.36 -26.18 -8.55
N ARG A 266 -0.51 -25.44 -7.87
CA ARG A 266 -0.14 -24.31 -7.00
C ARG A 266 -0.26 -24.76 -5.56
N VAL A 267 0.78 -24.49 -4.77
CA VAL A 267 0.83 -24.83 -3.35
C VAL A 267 1.09 -23.55 -2.57
N GLN A 268 0.26 -23.31 -1.55
CA GLN A 268 0.41 -22.17 -0.66
C GLN A 268 1.10 -22.63 0.62
N ILE A 269 2.18 -21.96 0.97
CA ILE A 269 3.00 -22.24 2.16
C ILE A 269 3.23 -20.94 2.94
N GLU A 270 3.65 -21.06 4.19
CA GLU A 270 4.01 -19.89 5.00
C GLU A 270 5.24 -19.20 4.39
N ASN A 271 5.32 -17.88 4.51
CA ASN A 271 6.48 -17.14 4.02
C ASN A 271 7.71 -17.43 4.90
N GLY A 272 8.87 -17.56 4.27
CA GLY A 272 10.08 -18.01 4.94
C GLY A 272 10.18 -19.53 5.12
N SER A 273 9.24 -20.31 4.58
CA SER A 273 9.37 -21.78 4.48
C SER A 273 10.54 -22.19 3.60
N ASP A 274 11.21 -23.26 3.99
CA ASP A 274 12.28 -23.88 3.20
C ASP A 274 11.76 -24.97 2.26
N PHE A 275 12.65 -25.49 1.42
CA PHE A 275 12.34 -26.56 0.47
C PHE A 275 11.72 -27.81 1.14
N LEU A 276 12.23 -28.26 2.28
CA LEU A 276 11.68 -29.41 3.01
C LEU A 276 10.28 -29.14 3.59
N ASP A 277 9.99 -27.91 4.01
CA ASP A 277 8.65 -27.52 4.46
C ASP A 277 7.66 -27.62 3.29
N ALA A 278 8.06 -27.19 2.11
CA ALA A 278 7.26 -27.35 0.91
C ALA A 278 7.02 -28.82 0.56
N LEU A 279 8.03 -29.69 0.65
CA LEU A 279 7.81 -31.14 0.42
C LEU A 279 6.75 -31.72 1.36
N THR A 280 6.67 -31.23 2.60
CA THR A 280 5.65 -31.63 3.57
C THR A 280 4.24 -31.19 3.15
N ALA A 281 4.12 -30.01 2.52
CA ALA A 281 2.87 -29.53 1.95
C ALA A 281 2.48 -30.26 0.65
N ILE A 282 3.46 -30.56 -0.20
CA ILE A 282 3.27 -31.21 -1.50
C ILE A 282 2.93 -32.69 -1.34
N LYS A 283 3.59 -33.37 -0.40
CA LYS A 283 3.49 -34.82 -0.18
C LYS A 283 3.69 -35.63 -1.46
N PRO A 284 4.85 -35.46 -2.14
CA PRO A 284 5.10 -36.14 -3.41
C PRO A 284 5.15 -37.67 -3.23
N ASN A 285 4.74 -38.40 -4.27
CA ASN A 285 4.89 -39.85 -4.28
C ASN A 285 6.38 -40.23 -4.47
N ILE A 286 7.03 -40.60 -3.37
CA ILE A 286 8.47 -40.91 -3.31
C ILE A 286 8.88 -42.11 -4.17
N GLU A 287 7.95 -42.99 -4.56
CA GLU A 287 8.24 -44.13 -5.43
C GLU A 287 8.36 -43.72 -6.90
N ARG A 288 7.74 -42.59 -7.28
CA ARG A 288 7.67 -42.12 -8.67
C ARG A 288 8.61 -40.95 -8.96
N VAL A 289 8.98 -40.20 -7.93
CA VAL A 289 9.81 -39.00 -8.01
C VAL A 289 11.25 -39.30 -7.61
N ASP A 290 12.22 -38.83 -8.40
CA ASP A 290 13.63 -38.94 -8.02
C ASP A 290 14.01 -37.87 -7.00
N MET A 291 13.94 -38.23 -5.72
CA MET A 291 14.34 -37.35 -4.61
C MET A 291 15.84 -36.97 -4.61
N GLY A 292 16.65 -37.53 -5.51
CA GLY A 292 18.05 -37.16 -5.70
C GLY A 292 18.30 -36.10 -6.78
N ASP A 293 17.33 -35.87 -7.68
CA ASP A 293 17.46 -35.02 -8.86
C ASP A 293 16.20 -34.16 -9.02
N LEU A 294 16.07 -33.16 -8.15
CA LEU A 294 15.00 -32.18 -8.19
C LEU A 294 15.55 -30.84 -8.68
N GLN A 295 14.68 -29.99 -9.19
CA GLN A 295 15.08 -28.65 -9.60
C GLN A 295 14.16 -27.61 -8.97
N LEU A 296 14.77 -26.55 -8.46
CA LEU A 296 14.10 -25.32 -8.11
C LEU A 296 14.38 -24.30 -9.21
N ILE A 297 13.33 -23.79 -9.84
CA ILE A 297 13.41 -22.71 -10.80
C ILE A 297 12.97 -21.44 -10.10
N ARG A 298 13.88 -20.47 -10.01
CA ARG A 298 13.66 -19.16 -9.40
C ARG A 298 13.81 -18.07 -10.44
N PHE A 299 12.84 -17.16 -10.54
CA PHE A 299 12.98 -16.01 -11.41
C PHE A 299 13.75 -14.90 -10.70
N ASN A 300 14.87 -14.50 -11.26
CA ASN A 300 15.61 -13.34 -10.80
C ASN A 300 15.11 -12.09 -11.55
N PRO A 301 14.38 -11.17 -10.90
CA PRO A 301 13.85 -9.98 -11.55
C PRO A 301 14.93 -8.99 -11.97
N GLU A 302 16.10 -9.03 -11.34
CA GLU A 302 17.23 -8.15 -11.65
C GLU A 302 17.86 -8.55 -12.98
N THR A 303 18.12 -9.84 -13.20
CA THR A 303 18.67 -10.36 -14.46
C THR A 303 17.61 -10.67 -15.51
N ARG A 304 16.33 -10.68 -15.11
CA ARG A 304 15.17 -11.14 -15.90
C ARG A 304 15.35 -12.56 -16.44
N ARG A 305 16.04 -13.41 -15.69
CA ARG A 305 16.32 -14.81 -16.06
C ARG A 305 15.82 -15.75 -14.99
N ALA A 306 15.44 -16.94 -15.43
CA ALA A 306 15.22 -18.05 -14.53
C ALA A 306 16.58 -18.66 -14.15
N GLU A 307 16.83 -18.78 -12.86
CA GLU A 307 17.93 -19.51 -12.28
C GLU A 307 17.47 -20.93 -11.97
N LEU A 308 18.25 -21.92 -12.41
CA LEU A 308 18.02 -23.32 -12.11
C LEU A 308 18.93 -23.72 -10.95
N ILE A 309 18.33 -24.15 -9.86
CA ILE A 309 19.01 -24.58 -8.65
C ILE A 309 18.76 -26.08 -8.50
N PRO A 310 19.75 -26.94 -8.75
CA PRO A 310 19.63 -28.37 -8.53
C PRO A 310 19.49 -28.67 -7.03
N ILE A 311 18.54 -29.53 -6.67
CA ILE A 311 18.23 -29.89 -5.29
C ILE A 311 18.23 -31.41 -5.11
N ASN A 312 18.95 -31.86 -4.09
CA ASN A 312 18.94 -33.24 -3.65
C ASN A 312 18.23 -33.35 -2.29
N ALA A 313 16.94 -33.70 -2.31
CA ALA A 313 16.12 -33.82 -1.10
C ALA A 313 16.68 -34.87 -0.11
N LYS A 314 17.31 -35.94 -0.62
CA LYS A 314 17.93 -36.97 0.24
C LYS A 314 19.09 -36.40 1.06
N LYS A 315 19.88 -35.48 0.50
CA LYS A 315 20.96 -34.79 1.22
C LYS A 315 20.41 -33.75 2.19
N ALA A 316 19.39 -32.98 1.78
CA ALA A 316 18.70 -32.03 2.65
C ALA A 316 18.15 -32.72 3.93
N LEU A 317 17.48 -33.87 3.78
CA LEU A 317 16.97 -34.68 4.90
C LEU A 317 18.08 -35.23 5.81
N LYS A 318 19.32 -35.34 5.31
CA LYS A 318 20.50 -35.74 6.09
C LYS A 318 21.22 -34.56 6.76
N GLY A 319 20.67 -33.34 6.64
CA GLY A 319 21.19 -32.13 7.28
C GLY A 319 22.08 -31.25 6.40
N ASP A 320 22.19 -31.53 5.09
CA ASP A 320 22.90 -30.64 4.16
C ASP A 320 22.05 -29.38 3.87
N SER A 321 22.34 -28.28 4.58
CA SER A 321 21.60 -27.03 4.45
C SER A 321 21.74 -26.38 3.06
N SER A 322 22.79 -26.69 2.30
CA SER A 322 22.94 -26.19 0.92
C SER A 322 21.88 -26.73 -0.02
N GLN A 323 21.22 -27.83 0.37
CA GLN A 323 20.16 -28.50 -0.37
C GLN A 323 18.76 -28.15 0.15
N ASN A 324 18.66 -27.24 1.13
CA ASN A 324 17.38 -26.80 1.70
C ASN A 324 17.24 -25.27 1.63
N PRO A 325 17.16 -24.69 0.42
CA PRO A 325 17.02 -23.24 0.28
C PRO A 325 15.65 -22.76 0.77
N THR A 326 15.61 -21.54 1.32
CA THR A 326 14.36 -20.81 1.59
C THR A 326 13.65 -20.48 0.28
N LEU A 327 12.34 -20.69 0.26
CA LEU A 327 11.52 -20.52 -0.93
C LEU A 327 10.98 -19.10 -1.08
N GLU A 328 10.78 -18.70 -2.33
CA GLU A 328 10.27 -17.39 -2.70
C GLU A 328 8.91 -17.51 -3.39
N HIS A 329 8.12 -16.44 -3.30
CA HIS A 329 6.86 -16.36 -4.04
C HIS A 329 7.11 -16.55 -5.54
N ASN A 330 6.30 -17.41 -6.17
CA ASN A 330 6.39 -17.85 -7.57
C ASN A 330 7.54 -18.81 -7.92
N ASP A 331 8.32 -19.30 -6.95
CA ASP A 331 9.24 -20.40 -7.20
C ASP A 331 8.53 -21.61 -7.81
N VAL A 332 9.23 -22.34 -8.67
CA VAL A 332 8.73 -23.58 -9.29
C VAL A 332 9.60 -24.73 -8.85
N ILE A 333 9.01 -25.72 -8.18
CA ILE A 333 9.66 -26.99 -7.87
C ILE A 333 9.31 -27.98 -8.97
N VAL A 334 10.34 -28.53 -9.62
CA VAL A 334 10.20 -29.57 -10.63
C VAL A 334 10.53 -30.92 -9.98
N LEU A 335 9.55 -31.82 -10.03
CA LEU A 335 9.67 -33.18 -9.56
C LEU A 335 9.93 -34.09 -10.77
N GLU A 336 11.19 -34.45 -10.95
CA GLU A 336 11.62 -35.34 -12.02
C GLU A 336 11.21 -36.80 -11.74
N ARG A 337 10.92 -37.55 -12.80
CA ARG A 337 10.59 -38.98 -12.69
C ARG A 337 11.85 -39.81 -12.46
N THR A 338 11.75 -40.84 -11.62
CA THR A 338 12.82 -41.83 -11.46
C THR A 338 13.19 -42.49 -12.79
N TRP A 339 14.47 -42.85 -12.95
CA TRP A 339 14.94 -43.58 -14.13
C TRP A 339 14.18 -44.90 -14.37
N ILE A 340 13.67 -45.55 -13.31
CA ILE A 340 12.82 -46.75 -13.39
C ILE A 340 11.44 -46.45 -14.00
N ALA A 341 10.84 -45.29 -13.71
CA ALA A 341 9.58 -44.86 -14.33
C ALA A 341 9.73 -44.54 -15.83
N LYS A 342 10.94 -44.18 -16.29
CA LYS A 342 11.27 -44.03 -17.72
C LYS A 342 11.35 -45.38 -18.44
N PHE A 343 11.76 -46.45 -17.76
CA PHE A 343 11.97 -47.78 -18.36
C PHE A 343 10.69 -48.64 -18.46
N ASN A 344 9.74 -48.51 -17.53
CA ASN A 344 8.48 -49.27 -17.59
C ASN A 344 7.58 -48.92 -18.79
N TYR A 345 7.74 -47.72 -19.36
CA TYR A 345 7.10 -47.35 -20.63
C TYR A 345 7.76 -48.01 -21.84
N THR A 346 9.06 -48.31 -21.77
CA THR A 346 9.80 -48.96 -22.85
C THR A 346 9.64 -50.48 -22.81
N LEU A 347 9.55 -51.11 -21.63
CA LEU A 347 9.41 -52.56 -21.55
C LEU A 347 8.03 -53.05 -22.01
N THR A 348 6.96 -52.27 -21.80
CA THR A 348 5.62 -52.61 -22.31
C THR A 348 5.49 -52.45 -23.83
N GLN A 349 6.22 -51.52 -24.44
CA GLN A 349 6.27 -51.38 -25.91
C GLN A 349 7.25 -52.35 -26.58
N ILE A 350 8.32 -52.75 -25.90
CA ILE A 350 9.23 -53.78 -26.40
C ILE A 350 8.59 -55.16 -26.27
N THR A 351 7.85 -55.43 -25.19
CA THR A 351 7.22 -56.76 -24.98
C THR A 351 5.87 -56.94 -25.69
N GLN A 352 5.20 -55.87 -26.13
CA GLN A 352 3.95 -55.98 -26.92
C GLN A 352 4.11 -56.80 -28.22
N PRO A 353 5.09 -56.51 -29.11
CA PRO A 353 5.26 -57.31 -30.32
C PRO A 353 5.66 -58.76 -30.04
N PHE A 354 6.34 -59.06 -28.92
CA PHE A 354 6.65 -60.44 -28.54
C PHE A 354 5.43 -61.20 -27.99
N LYS A 355 4.51 -60.53 -27.28
CA LYS A 355 3.22 -61.12 -26.88
C LYS A 355 2.33 -61.40 -28.09
N ASP A 356 2.32 -60.50 -29.07
CA ASP A 356 1.55 -60.66 -30.30
C ASP A 356 2.16 -61.72 -31.23
N ALA A 357 3.50 -61.84 -31.31
CA ALA A 357 4.17 -62.89 -32.07
C ALA A 357 3.91 -64.29 -31.47
N PHE A 358 3.89 -64.43 -30.15
CA PHE A 358 3.51 -65.69 -29.49
C PHE A 358 2.03 -66.04 -29.72
N GLY A 359 1.14 -65.04 -29.69
CA GLY A 359 -0.27 -65.22 -30.06
C GLY A 359 -0.48 -65.60 -31.53
N PHE A 360 0.30 -65.00 -32.43
CA PHE A 360 0.31 -65.30 -33.87
C PHE A 360 0.81 -66.72 -34.15
N LEU A 361 1.90 -67.16 -33.50
CA LEU A 361 2.40 -68.53 -33.65
C LEU A 361 1.42 -69.57 -33.11
N MET A 362 0.76 -69.31 -31.97
CA MET A 362 -0.27 -70.18 -31.42
C MET A 362 -1.55 -70.22 -32.28
N PHE A 363 -1.88 -69.12 -32.95
CA PHE A 363 -2.97 -69.06 -33.94
C PHE A 363 -2.69 -69.99 -35.14
N PHE A 364 -1.46 -70.03 -35.67
CA PHE A 364 -1.09 -70.97 -36.75
C PHE A 364 -1.01 -72.42 -36.29
N ASP A 365 -0.59 -72.69 -35.06
CA ASP A 365 -0.59 -74.04 -34.48
C ASP A 365 -2.03 -74.58 -34.31
N SER A 366 -2.98 -73.69 -33.96
CA SER A 366 -4.42 -74.02 -33.92
C SER A 366 -5.03 -74.28 -35.31
N MET A 367 -4.48 -73.68 -36.38
CA MET A 367 -4.90 -73.98 -37.75
C MET A 367 -4.24 -75.25 -38.31
N GLY A 368 -2.99 -75.52 -37.95
CA GLY A 368 -2.28 -76.74 -38.37
C GLY A 368 -2.86 -78.03 -37.78
N SER A 369 -3.36 -77.96 -36.54
CA SER A 369 -4.05 -79.08 -35.89
C SER A 369 -5.45 -79.35 -36.48
N GLY A 370 -6.18 -78.30 -36.90
CA GLY A 370 -7.51 -78.43 -37.53
C GLY A 370 -7.52 -78.95 -38.97
N VAL A 371 -6.42 -78.84 -39.72
CA VAL A 371 -6.36 -79.30 -41.13
C VAL A 371 -6.12 -80.82 -41.24
N SER A 372 -5.70 -81.50 -40.16
CA SER A 372 -5.50 -82.95 -40.16
C SER A 372 -6.79 -83.77 -39.96
N GLU A 373 -7.87 -83.15 -39.47
CA GLU A 373 -9.20 -83.79 -39.35
C GLU A 373 -10.06 -83.65 -40.62
N VAL A 374 -9.74 -82.69 -41.51
CA VAL A 374 -10.56 -82.40 -42.71
C VAL A 374 -10.18 -83.26 -43.92
N PHE A 375 -9.00 -83.89 -43.93
CA PHE A 375 -8.52 -84.68 -45.08
C PHE A 375 -8.29 -86.18 -44.80
N LYS A 376 -8.70 -86.69 -43.63
CA LYS A 376 -8.95 -88.13 -43.47
C LYS A 376 -10.37 -88.44 -43.93
N GLY A 377 -10.51 -88.56 -45.25
CA GLY A 377 -11.72 -89.11 -45.85
C GLY A 377 -11.89 -90.58 -45.46
N ASP A 378 -13.03 -90.89 -44.84
CA ASP A 378 -13.60 -92.23 -44.80
C ASP A 378 -14.64 -92.35 -45.93
N GLY A 379 -14.55 -93.43 -46.71
CA GLY A 379 -15.67 -94.01 -47.48
C GLY A 379 -15.78 -93.60 -48.94
#